data_AF-A0AA39ZIN2-F1
#
_entry.id   AF-A0AA39ZIN2-F1
#
_cell.length_a   1.000
_cell.length_b   1.000
_cell.length_c   1.000
_cell.angle_alpha   90.00
_cell.angle_beta   90.00
_cell.angle_gamma   90.00
#
_symmetry.space_group_name_H-M   'P 1'
#
loop_
_entity.id
_entity.type
_entity.pdbx_description
1 polymer ?
#
loop_
_entity_poly.entity_id
_entity_poly.type
_entity_poly.pdbx_seq_one_letter_code
_entity_poly.pdbx_strand_id
1 'polypeptide(L)'
;MRQVRSYRGPRFVTDSSQQLGGRKPPMILLRRWPRGFKIASHPHHPQVPSQLPAMKLSLLAFLPAVLALPAAESSGLASRQTAVATTDSYIFSLTLPQFTVRRNNRNPASLDWSSDGCSNSPDNPFGFPFTPACHRHDFGYRNFKKQSRFTDANRKRIDDKFNADLLYQCSSNGHGAVCRALADVYYAAVRAFGGSGTTKREEEEDWVKIYEEKLAIYNELVKAAQATGELWTLD
;
A
#
# COMPACT_ATOMS: atom_id res chain seq x y z
N MET A 1 -10.59 -1.16 49.51
CA MET A 1 -9.19 -1.45 49.14
C MET A 1 -9.09 -2.92 48.75
N ARG A 2 -9.00 -3.24 47.45
CA ARG A 2 -8.84 -4.63 46.95
C ARG A 2 -7.41 -4.80 46.46
N GLN A 3 -6.71 -5.79 46.98
CA GLN A 3 -5.33 -6.14 46.64
C GLN A 3 -5.21 -6.52 45.16
N VAL A 4 -4.25 -5.90 44.48
CA VAL A 4 -3.80 -6.27 43.13
C VAL A 4 -2.87 -7.47 43.26
N ARG A 5 -3.26 -8.63 42.70
CA ARG A 5 -2.36 -9.78 42.55
C ARG A 5 -1.38 -9.49 41.39
N SER A 6 -0.09 -9.47 41.71
CA SER A 6 1.00 -9.37 40.74
C SER A 6 1.01 -10.59 39.82
N TYR A 7 0.82 -10.38 38.52
CA TYR A 7 0.94 -11.42 37.49
C TYR A 7 2.43 -11.72 37.27
N ARG A 8 2.87 -12.97 37.50
CA ARG A 8 4.20 -13.45 37.09
C ARG A 8 4.06 -14.05 35.69
N GLY A 9 4.71 -13.45 34.70
CA GLY A 9 4.84 -14.00 33.36
C GLY A 9 5.62 -15.32 33.34
N PRO A 10 5.44 -16.15 32.30
CA PRO A 10 6.15 -17.41 32.16
C PRO A 10 7.66 -17.19 31.93
N ARG A 11 8.47 -17.96 32.65
CA ARG A 11 9.93 -18.02 32.48
C ARG A 11 10.25 -18.84 31.23
N PHE A 12 10.96 -18.22 30.28
CA PHE A 12 11.59 -18.91 29.16
C PHE A 12 12.76 -19.75 29.68
N VAL A 13 12.69 -21.06 29.49
CA VAL A 13 13.82 -21.96 29.65
C VAL A 13 14.52 -22.04 28.31
N THR A 14 15.75 -21.56 28.24
CA THR A 14 16.64 -21.78 27.10
C THR A 14 17.27 -23.17 27.27
N ASP A 15 16.78 -24.16 26.52
CA ASP A 15 17.49 -25.43 26.38
C ASP A 15 18.35 -25.40 25.11
N SER A 16 19.63 -25.07 25.31
CA SER A 16 20.69 -25.33 24.35
C SER A 16 21.07 -26.80 24.44
N SER A 17 20.58 -27.63 23.50
CA SER A 17 21.23 -28.86 23.04
C SER A 17 20.34 -29.58 22.03
N GLN A 18 20.59 -29.43 20.74
CA GLN A 18 20.45 -30.57 19.83
C GLN A 18 21.34 -30.43 18.60
N GLN A 19 22.13 -31.48 18.43
CA GLN A 19 23.21 -31.69 17.48
C GLN A 19 22.67 -32.10 16.11
N LEU A 20 23.18 -31.41 15.08
CA LEU A 20 23.62 -31.94 13.78
C LEU A 20 22.90 -33.18 13.22
N GLY A 21 21.95 -32.92 12.30
CA GLY A 21 21.48 -33.89 11.31
C GLY A 21 21.60 -33.29 9.91
N GLY A 22 22.69 -33.57 9.21
CA GLY A 22 22.94 -33.10 7.85
C GLY A 22 21.92 -33.66 6.85
N ARG A 23 21.17 -32.76 6.19
CA ARG A 23 20.55 -33.02 4.89
C ARG A 23 21.09 -32.01 3.89
N LYS A 24 21.70 -32.54 2.82
CA LYS A 24 22.20 -31.75 1.69
C LYS A 24 21.04 -30.97 1.06
N PRO A 25 21.24 -29.69 0.68
CA PRO A 25 20.24 -28.96 -0.07
C PRO A 25 20.05 -29.62 -1.45
N PRO A 26 18.83 -29.67 -2.00
CA PRO A 26 18.63 -30.08 -3.37
C PRO A 26 19.33 -29.08 -4.30
N MET A 27 20.16 -29.62 -5.18
CA MET A 27 20.85 -28.88 -6.23
C MET A 27 19.80 -28.31 -7.19
N ILE A 28 19.44 -27.04 -6.99
CA ILE A 28 18.58 -26.30 -7.91
C ILE A 28 19.35 -26.17 -9.22
N LEU A 29 18.87 -26.89 -10.25
CA LEU A 29 19.32 -26.76 -11.62
C LEU A 29 19.17 -25.29 -12.02
N LEU A 30 20.29 -24.57 -12.14
CA LEU A 30 20.37 -23.27 -12.79
C LEU A 30 19.87 -23.44 -14.23
N ARG A 31 18.60 -23.12 -14.46
CA ARG A 31 18.06 -22.97 -15.81
C ARG A 31 18.74 -21.76 -16.46
N ARG A 32 19.75 -22.09 -17.25
CA ARG A 32 20.46 -21.24 -18.20
C ARG A 32 19.45 -20.38 -18.98
N TRP A 33 19.45 -19.08 -18.72
CA TRP A 33 18.75 -18.09 -19.54
C TRP A 33 19.31 -18.13 -20.97
N PRO A 34 18.48 -18.22 -22.01
CA PRO A 34 18.93 -18.07 -23.38
C PRO A 34 19.35 -16.62 -23.62
N ARG A 35 20.64 -16.42 -23.91
CA ARG A 35 21.16 -15.20 -24.53
C ARG A 35 20.56 -15.10 -25.94
N GLY A 36 19.89 -13.99 -26.23
CA GLY A 36 19.50 -13.66 -27.60
C GLY A 36 18.13 -13.02 -27.72
N PHE A 37 17.92 -11.86 -27.11
CA PHE A 37 16.89 -10.94 -27.57
C PHE A 37 17.55 -9.93 -28.49
N LYS A 38 17.43 -10.16 -29.81
CA LYS A 38 17.75 -9.16 -30.83
C LYS A 38 16.77 -8.01 -30.65
N ILE A 39 17.29 -6.81 -30.39
CA ILE A 39 16.52 -5.57 -30.43
C ILE A 39 16.08 -5.38 -31.88
N ALA A 40 14.79 -5.58 -32.14
CA ALA A 40 14.20 -5.27 -33.43
C ALA A 40 14.28 -3.75 -33.64
N SER A 41 14.82 -3.38 -34.79
CA SER A 41 14.91 -2.03 -35.31
C SER A 41 13.54 -1.36 -35.36
N HIS A 42 13.54 -0.08 -35.00
CA HIS A 42 12.39 0.81 -34.97
C HIS A 42 11.66 0.82 -36.32
N PRO A 43 10.32 0.68 -36.37
CA PRO A 43 9.57 1.03 -37.55
C PRO A 43 9.54 2.56 -37.72
N HIS A 44 9.85 2.99 -38.93
CA HIS A 44 9.77 4.37 -39.39
C HIS A 44 8.38 4.98 -39.13
N HIS A 45 8.37 6.15 -38.50
CA HIS A 45 7.21 7.02 -38.42
C HIS A 45 6.77 7.45 -39.83
N PRO A 46 5.51 7.20 -40.26
CA PRO A 46 4.98 7.85 -41.44
C PRO A 46 4.73 9.33 -41.14
N GLN A 47 5.27 10.20 -42.00
CA GLN A 47 5.01 11.64 -41.99
C GLN A 47 3.53 11.88 -42.34
N VAL A 48 2.81 12.55 -41.45
CA VAL A 48 1.45 13.01 -41.70
C VAL A 48 1.52 14.36 -42.42
N PRO A 49 0.95 14.52 -43.62
CA PRO A 49 0.94 15.80 -44.31
C PRO A 49 -0.02 16.77 -43.60
N SER A 50 0.53 17.92 -43.18
CA SER A 50 -0.23 19.07 -42.70
C SER A 50 -0.89 19.77 -43.89
N GLN A 51 -2.19 19.58 -44.06
CA GLN A 51 -3.01 20.46 -44.89
C GLN A 51 -4.18 20.98 -44.06
N LEU A 52 -4.09 22.26 -43.71
CA LEU A 52 -5.19 23.04 -43.16
C LEU A 52 -6.00 23.60 -44.35
N PRO A 53 -7.27 23.25 -44.54
CA PRO A 53 -8.12 24.00 -45.44
C PRO A 53 -8.46 25.35 -44.79
N ALA A 54 -8.15 26.44 -45.51
CA ALA A 54 -8.61 27.78 -45.19
C ALA A 54 -10.14 27.82 -45.29
N MET A 55 -10.81 27.82 -44.13
CA MET A 55 -12.26 27.95 -44.07
C MET A 55 -12.63 29.44 -44.15
N LYS A 56 -13.25 29.81 -45.27
CA LYS A 56 -13.76 31.16 -45.55
C LYS A 56 -14.78 31.58 -44.49
N LEU A 57 -14.54 32.74 -43.89
CA LEU A 57 -15.41 33.38 -42.91
C LEU A 57 -16.59 34.02 -43.64
N SER A 58 -17.73 33.31 -43.71
CA SER A 58 -19.01 33.91 -44.13
C SER A 58 -19.70 34.53 -42.91
N LEU A 59 -19.74 35.85 -42.89
CA LEU A 59 -20.41 36.66 -41.87
C LEU A 59 -21.92 36.64 -42.15
N LEU A 60 -22.65 35.73 -41.50
CA LEU A 60 -24.12 35.75 -41.45
C LEU A 60 -24.53 36.41 -40.13
N ALA A 61 -25.00 37.65 -40.22
CA ALA A 61 -25.59 38.39 -39.11
C ALA A 61 -26.91 37.72 -38.69
N PHE A 62 -26.85 36.92 -37.63
CA PHE A 62 -28.03 36.43 -36.92
C PHE A 62 -28.29 37.33 -35.70
N LEU A 63 -29.50 37.90 -35.66
CA LEU A 63 -30.07 38.64 -34.54
C LEU A 63 -29.97 37.84 -33.22
N PRO A 64 -29.60 38.44 -32.08
CA PRO A 64 -29.61 37.76 -30.81
C PRO A 64 -31.06 37.73 -30.31
N ALA A 65 -31.77 36.62 -30.55
CA ALA A 65 -32.89 36.28 -29.71
C ALA A 65 -32.31 35.83 -28.36
N VAL A 66 -32.18 36.78 -27.43
CA VAL A 66 -31.79 36.51 -26.05
C VAL A 66 -32.94 35.74 -25.39
N LEU A 67 -32.95 34.42 -25.57
CA LEU A 67 -33.64 33.52 -24.68
C LEU A 67 -32.85 33.54 -23.37
N ALA A 68 -33.38 34.25 -22.37
CA ALA A 68 -32.95 34.10 -20.99
C ALA A 68 -33.27 32.66 -20.55
N LEU A 69 -32.33 31.73 -20.81
CA LEU A 69 -32.34 30.47 -20.08
C LEU A 69 -32.07 30.82 -18.61
N PRO A 70 -32.83 30.27 -17.65
CA PRO A 70 -32.35 30.28 -16.29
C PRO A 70 -30.99 29.59 -16.32
N ALA A 71 -29.95 30.28 -15.87
CA ALA A 71 -28.71 29.61 -15.50
C ALA A 71 -29.13 28.58 -14.47
N ALA A 72 -29.22 27.32 -14.89
CA ALA A 72 -29.32 26.21 -13.97
C ALA A 72 -28.03 26.28 -13.17
N GLU A 73 -28.14 26.87 -11.98
CA GLU A 73 -27.11 26.85 -10.98
C GLU A 73 -26.65 25.40 -10.84
N SER A 74 -25.45 25.09 -11.35
CA SER A 74 -24.80 23.80 -11.18
C SER A 74 -24.30 23.62 -9.74
N SER A 75 -25.04 24.16 -8.76
CA SER A 75 -24.74 24.21 -7.33
C SER A 75 -25.12 22.92 -6.59
N GLY A 76 -25.50 21.85 -7.30
CA GLY A 76 -26.12 20.67 -6.67
C GLY A 76 -25.71 19.30 -7.21
N LEU A 77 -24.77 19.22 -8.15
CA LEU A 77 -24.27 17.93 -8.68
C LEU A 77 -23.00 17.42 -7.98
N ALA A 78 -22.58 18.08 -6.89
CA ALA A 78 -21.78 17.41 -5.88
C ALA A 78 -22.65 16.31 -5.27
N SER A 79 -22.65 15.16 -5.95
CA SER A 79 -23.33 13.94 -5.57
C SER A 79 -23.28 13.78 -4.06
N ARG A 80 -24.44 13.49 -3.49
CA ARG A 80 -24.72 13.13 -2.11
C ARG A 80 -23.97 11.83 -1.74
N GLN A 81 -22.67 11.75 -2.01
CA GLN A 81 -21.82 10.63 -1.66
C GLN A 81 -21.86 10.53 -0.14
N THR A 82 -22.35 9.40 0.34
CA THR A 82 -22.37 9.10 1.76
C THR A 82 -20.92 9.06 2.28
N ALA A 83 -20.74 9.28 3.58
CA ALA A 83 -19.44 9.13 4.22
C ALA A 83 -18.81 7.76 3.90
N VAL A 84 -19.64 6.70 3.88
CA VAL A 84 -19.23 5.33 3.51
C VAL A 84 -18.70 5.26 2.08
N ALA A 85 -19.46 5.77 1.09
CA ALA A 85 -19.04 5.76 -0.32
C ALA A 85 -17.75 6.56 -0.54
N THR A 86 -17.60 7.68 0.18
CA THR A 86 -16.38 8.51 0.12
C THR A 86 -15.19 7.77 0.71
N THR A 87 -15.34 7.16 1.89
CA THR A 87 -14.30 6.33 2.51
C THR A 87 -13.85 5.20 1.59
N ASP A 88 -14.80 4.49 0.98
CA ASP A 88 -14.50 3.38 0.08
C ASP A 88 -13.77 3.84 -1.20
N SER A 89 -14.23 4.95 -1.79
CA SER A 89 -13.55 5.55 -2.95
C SER A 89 -12.10 5.94 -2.62
N TYR A 90 -11.88 6.55 -1.45
CA TYR A 90 -10.56 7.05 -1.06
C TYR A 90 -9.55 5.94 -0.77
N ILE A 91 -10.02 4.80 -0.25
CA ILE A 91 -9.16 3.65 0.02
C ILE A 91 -8.94 2.84 -1.25
N PHE A 92 -10.02 2.47 -1.95
CA PHE A 92 -9.94 1.41 -2.97
C PHE A 92 -9.83 1.95 -4.40
N SER A 93 -10.35 3.14 -4.69
CA SER A 93 -10.38 3.69 -6.06
C SER A 93 -9.26 4.69 -6.34
N LEU A 94 -8.89 5.52 -5.36
CA LEU A 94 -7.83 6.52 -5.56
C LEU A 94 -6.45 5.87 -5.67
N THR A 95 -5.59 6.49 -6.48
CA THR A 95 -4.15 6.27 -6.39
C THR A 95 -3.62 6.81 -5.06
N LEU A 96 -2.47 6.31 -4.60
CA LEU A 96 -1.87 6.78 -3.35
C LEU A 96 -1.55 8.29 -3.36
N PRO A 97 -1.04 8.89 -4.46
CA PRO A 97 -0.88 10.34 -4.55
C PRO A 97 -2.21 11.10 -4.45
N GLN A 98 -3.27 10.63 -5.11
CA GLN A 98 -4.59 11.26 -5.03
C GLN A 98 -5.14 11.22 -3.59
N PHE A 99 -5.02 10.08 -2.91
CA PHE A 99 -5.39 9.96 -1.49
C PHE A 99 -4.60 10.94 -0.62
N THR A 100 -3.29 11.06 -0.86
CA THR A 100 -2.41 11.98 -0.12
C THR A 100 -2.88 13.42 -0.25
N VAL A 101 -3.30 13.85 -1.44
CA VAL A 101 -3.90 15.18 -1.64
C VAL A 101 -5.19 15.35 -0.82
N ARG A 102 -6.07 14.34 -0.76
CA ARG A 102 -7.29 14.41 0.07
C ARG A 102 -6.97 14.50 1.56
N ARG A 103 -6.00 13.70 2.01
CA ARG A 103 -5.53 13.70 3.40
C ARG A 103 -4.94 15.03 3.83
N ASN A 104 -4.03 15.59 3.04
CA ASN A 104 -3.37 16.86 3.36
C ASN A 104 -4.38 18.01 3.46
N ASN A 105 -5.46 17.95 2.69
CA ASN A 105 -6.57 18.90 2.74
C ASN A 105 -7.67 18.52 3.76
N ARG A 106 -7.56 17.36 4.44
CA ARG A 106 -8.58 16.79 5.33
C ARG A 106 -9.99 16.87 4.73
N ASN A 107 -10.12 16.54 3.44
CA ASN A 107 -11.35 16.75 2.68
C ASN A 107 -11.98 15.41 2.29
N PRO A 108 -13.22 15.10 2.72
CA PRO A 108 -14.10 15.94 3.54
C PRO A 108 -13.72 15.90 5.03
N ALA A 109 -13.95 17.03 5.73
CA ALA A 109 -13.61 17.18 7.15
C ALA A 109 -14.43 16.27 8.09
N SER A 110 -15.52 15.70 7.58
CA SER A 110 -16.40 14.79 8.32
C SER A 110 -15.82 13.39 8.53
N LEU A 111 -14.76 13.02 7.80
CA LEU A 111 -14.08 11.73 7.97
C LEU A 111 -12.95 11.81 8.99
N ASP A 112 -12.58 10.67 9.55
CA ASP A 112 -11.45 10.58 10.47
C ASP A 112 -10.13 10.58 9.71
N TRP A 113 -9.37 11.67 9.87
CA TRP A 113 -8.03 11.84 9.29
C TRP A 113 -6.91 11.66 10.31
N SER A 114 -7.21 11.31 11.56
CA SER A 114 -6.19 11.01 12.57
C SER A 114 -5.38 9.79 12.17
N SER A 115 -4.09 9.79 12.53
CA SER A 115 -3.16 8.74 12.13
C SER A 115 -1.85 8.94 12.87
N ASP A 116 -1.29 7.84 13.34
CA ASP A 116 0.00 7.69 14.00
C ASP A 116 1.09 7.28 13.01
N GLY A 117 0.75 7.19 11.71
CA GLY A 117 1.67 6.79 10.66
C GLY A 117 2.11 5.35 10.87
N CYS A 118 3.41 5.09 10.75
CA CYS A 118 3.94 3.73 10.93
C CYS A 118 4.45 3.48 12.35
N SER A 119 4.01 4.25 13.36
CA SER A 119 4.57 4.19 14.72
C SER A 119 4.42 2.84 15.42
N ASN A 120 3.37 2.08 15.07
CA ASN A 120 3.12 0.73 15.59
C ASN A 120 3.48 -0.37 14.56
N SER A 121 4.32 -0.04 13.57
CA SER A 121 4.79 -0.98 12.54
C SER A 121 6.17 -1.55 12.87
N PRO A 122 6.59 -2.65 12.22
CA PRO A 122 7.97 -3.13 12.30
C PRO A 122 8.98 -2.04 11.93
N ASP A 123 10.21 -2.14 12.45
CA ASP A 123 11.24 -1.13 12.20
C ASP A 123 11.54 -0.97 10.70
N ASN A 124 11.79 0.27 10.29
CA ASN A 124 12.20 0.64 8.94
C ASN A 124 13.51 1.42 8.99
N PRO A 125 14.63 0.73 9.31
CA PRO A 125 15.90 1.39 9.57
C PRO A 125 16.53 2.01 8.30
N PHE A 126 16.08 1.59 7.12
CA PHE A 126 16.56 2.09 5.84
C PHE A 126 15.73 3.27 5.29
N GLY A 127 14.71 3.72 6.05
CA GLY A 127 13.94 4.91 5.70
C GLY A 127 13.10 4.78 4.43
N PHE A 128 12.62 3.58 4.09
CA PHE A 128 11.72 3.41 2.95
C PHE A 128 10.45 4.27 3.13
N PRO A 129 9.91 4.90 2.07
CA PRO A 129 8.88 5.93 2.19
C PRO A 129 7.47 5.34 2.43
N PHE A 130 7.28 4.59 3.52
CA PHE A 130 6.03 3.88 3.83
C PHE A 130 4.96 4.74 4.49
N THR A 131 5.30 5.94 4.97
CA THR A 131 4.37 6.85 5.67
C THR A 131 3.07 7.10 4.90
N PRO A 132 3.06 7.38 3.58
CA PRO A 132 1.81 7.56 2.84
C PRO A 132 0.92 6.30 2.81
N ALA A 133 1.51 5.10 2.78
CA ALA A 133 0.77 3.84 2.85
C ALA A 133 0.12 3.66 4.23
N CYS A 134 0.90 3.87 5.31
CA CYS A 134 0.41 3.79 6.69
C CYS A 134 -0.74 4.80 6.92
N HIS A 135 -0.60 6.02 6.39
CA HIS A 135 -1.64 7.03 6.43
C HIS A 135 -2.98 6.58 5.82
N ARG A 136 -2.95 5.80 4.74
CA ARG A 136 -4.18 5.29 4.10
C ARG A 136 -4.74 4.08 4.83
N HIS A 137 -3.87 3.24 5.36
CA HIS A 137 -4.25 2.11 6.22
C HIS A 137 -5.00 2.58 7.48
N ASP A 138 -4.43 3.56 8.19
CA ASP A 138 -5.04 4.20 9.37
C ASP A 138 -6.40 4.80 9.05
N PHE A 139 -6.49 5.53 7.93
CA PHE A 139 -7.75 6.11 7.47
C PHE A 139 -8.82 5.04 7.27
N GLY A 140 -8.44 3.91 6.65
CA GLY A 140 -9.33 2.76 6.49
C GLY A 140 -9.79 2.19 7.83
N TYR A 141 -8.84 1.86 8.71
CA TYR A 141 -9.14 1.26 10.01
C TYR A 141 -10.07 2.14 10.84
N ARG A 142 -9.75 3.43 10.98
CA ARG A 142 -10.47 4.36 11.84
C ARG A 142 -11.88 4.64 11.31
N ASN A 143 -12.02 4.89 10.01
CA ASN A 143 -13.34 5.18 9.43
C ASN A 143 -14.22 3.94 9.38
N PHE A 144 -13.70 2.75 9.05
CA PHE A 144 -14.51 1.53 9.07
C PHE A 144 -14.97 1.15 10.49
N LYS A 145 -14.13 1.38 11.51
CA LYS A 145 -14.51 1.21 12.92
C LYS A 145 -15.60 2.21 13.32
N LYS A 146 -15.45 3.49 13.00
CA LYS A 146 -16.46 4.54 13.25
C LYS A 146 -17.78 4.31 12.50
N GLN A 147 -17.72 3.67 11.34
CA GLN A 147 -18.88 3.33 10.51
C GLN A 147 -19.45 1.95 10.85
N SER A 148 -19.02 1.33 11.96
CA SER A 148 -19.52 0.04 12.47
C SER A 148 -19.48 -1.10 11.45
N ARG A 149 -18.45 -1.12 10.59
CA ARG A 149 -18.30 -2.09 9.48
C ARG A 149 -16.89 -2.68 9.37
N PHE A 150 -16.13 -2.62 10.46
CA PHE A 150 -14.79 -3.20 10.55
C PHE A 150 -14.85 -4.71 10.81
N THR A 151 -15.35 -5.46 9.82
CA THR A 151 -15.36 -6.93 9.81
C THR A 151 -14.01 -7.48 9.36
N ASP A 152 -13.72 -8.76 9.63
CA ASP A 152 -12.47 -9.40 9.18
C ASP A 152 -12.28 -9.34 7.66
N ALA A 153 -13.37 -9.49 6.89
CA ALA A 153 -13.34 -9.36 5.44
C ALA A 153 -12.97 -7.94 4.99
N ASN A 154 -13.53 -6.91 5.63
CA ASN A 154 -13.21 -5.53 5.32
C ASN A 154 -11.80 -5.15 5.80
N ARG A 155 -11.37 -5.66 6.97
CA ARG A 155 -9.99 -5.52 7.46
C ARG A 155 -9.02 -6.07 6.43
N LYS A 156 -9.24 -7.31 5.94
CA LYS A 156 -8.41 -7.92 4.91
C LYS A 156 -8.33 -7.05 3.65
N ARG A 157 -9.44 -6.50 3.17
CA ARG A 157 -9.42 -5.59 2.00
C ARG A 157 -8.57 -4.34 2.23
N ILE A 158 -8.60 -3.78 3.44
CA ILE A 158 -7.77 -2.63 3.80
C ILE A 158 -6.29 -3.03 3.88
N ASP A 159 -5.98 -4.18 4.49
CA ASP A 159 -4.61 -4.69 4.60
C ASP A 159 -4.02 -5.05 3.21
N ASP A 160 -4.82 -5.66 2.32
CA ASP A 160 -4.42 -5.94 0.94
C ASP A 160 -4.09 -4.64 0.19
N LYS A 161 -4.89 -3.59 0.42
CA LYS A 161 -4.67 -2.26 -0.18
C LYS A 161 -3.42 -1.57 0.39
N PHE A 162 -3.15 -1.76 1.68
CA PHE A 162 -1.92 -1.30 2.33
C PHE A 162 -0.68 -1.97 1.72
N ASN A 163 -0.70 -3.29 1.54
CA ASN A 163 0.41 -3.98 0.88
C ASN A 163 0.65 -3.44 -0.54
N ALA A 164 -0.43 -3.25 -1.32
CA ALA A 164 -0.31 -2.66 -2.65
C ALA A 164 0.32 -1.25 -2.63
N ASP A 165 0.07 -0.45 -1.59
CA ASP A 165 0.70 0.87 -1.43
C ASP A 165 2.17 0.80 -1.05
N LEU A 166 2.53 -0.11 -0.15
CA LEU A 166 3.93 -0.31 0.23
C LEU A 166 4.75 -0.73 -1.00
N LEU A 167 4.22 -1.68 -1.78
CA LEU A 167 4.85 -2.13 -3.02
C LEU A 167 4.90 -1.01 -4.08
N TYR A 168 3.87 -0.18 -4.18
CA TYR A 168 3.88 1.03 -5.03
C TYR A 168 4.97 2.02 -4.61
N GLN A 169 5.17 2.22 -3.30
CA GLN A 169 6.24 3.08 -2.79
C GLN A 169 7.62 2.51 -3.10
N CYS A 170 7.79 1.18 -3.02
CA CYS A 170 9.04 0.56 -3.42
C CYS A 170 9.33 0.77 -4.92
N SER A 171 8.36 0.54 -5.80
CA SER A 171 8.58 0.67 -7.25
C SER A 171 8.75 2.13 -7.70
N SER A 172 7.92 3.04 -7.19
CA SER A 172 7.88 4.44 -7.65
C SER A 172 9.09 5.27 -7.21
N ASN A 173 9.73 4.89 -6.10
CA ASN A 173 10.92 5.56 -5.58
C ASN A 173 12.22 4.82 -5.94
N GLY A 174 12.15 3.81 -6.83
CA GLY A 174 13.32 3.08 -7.31
C GLY A 174 13.95 2.14 -6.27
N HIS A 175 13.22 1.73 -5.23
CA HIS A 175 13.73 0.82 -4.22
C HIS A 175 13.66 -0.65 -4.67
N GLY A 176 14.69 -1.41 -4.29
CA GLY A 176 14.92 -2.79 -4.73
C GLY A 176 14.16 -3.86 -3.94
N ALA A 177 14.73 -5.07 -3.96
CA ALA A 177 14.13 -6.25 -3.33
C ALA A 177 13.96 -6.11 -1.81
N VAL A 178 14.89 -5.42 -1.13
CA VAL A 178 14.86 -5.21 0.32
C VAL A 178 13.62 -4.42 0.74
N CYS A 179 13.25 -3.36 0.00
CA CYS A 179 12.03 -2.59 0.29
C CYS A 179 10.78 -3.47 0.16
N ARG A 180 10.69 -4.25 -0.92
CA ARG A 180 9.55 -5.15 -1.14
C ARG A 180 9.46 -6.23 -0.07
N ALA A 181 10.59 -6.73 0.40
CA ALA A 181 10.62 -7.68 1.51
C ALA A 181 10.15 -7.05 2.82
N LEU A 182 10.54 -5.79 3.12
CA LEU A 182 10.00 -5.10 4.28
C LEU A 182 8.50 -4.81 4.13
N ALA A 183 8.03 -4.50 2.92
CA ALA A 183 6.60 -4.35 2.64
C ALA A 183 5.80 -5.64 2.97
N ASP A 184 6.35 -6.80 2.61
CA ASP A 184 5.76 -8.09 2.98
C ASP A 184 5.73 -8.31 4.50
N VAL A 185 6.78 -7.91 5.22
CA VAL A 185 6.83 -7.97 6.70
C VAL A 185 5.74 -7.09 7.31
N TYR A 186 5.58 -5.86 6.82
CA TYR A 186 4.55 -4.92 7.25
C TYR A 186 3.15 -5.48 7.03
N TYR A 187 2.90 -6.06 5.86
CA TYR A 187 1.62 -6.70 5.56
C TYR A 187 1.35 -7.90 6.49
N ALA A 188 2.33 -8.79 6.68
CA ALA A 188 2.17 -9.92 7.58
C ALA A 188 1.90 -9.47 9.04
N ALA A 189 2.57 -8.41 9.50
CA ALA A 189 2.36 -7.84 10.83
C ALA A 189 0.92 -7.34 11.03
N VAL A 190 0.35 -6.58 10.09
CA VAL A 190 -1.05 -6.12 10.24
C VAL A 190 -2.06 -7.27 10.16
N ARG A 191 -1.74 -8.34 9.41
CA ARG A 191 -2.58 -9.54 9.36
C ARG A 191 -2.55 -10.33 10.66
N ALA A 192 -1.38 -10.44 11.29
CA ALA A 192 -1.17 -11.15 12.55
C ALA A 192 -1.71 -10.38 13.76
N PHE A 193 -1.50 -9.06 13.83
CA PHE A 193 -1.68 -8.28 15.05
C PHE A 193 -2.74 -7.17 14.95
N GLY A 194 -3.27 -6.87 13.76
CA GLY A 194 -4.20 -5.75 13.53
C GLY A 194 -5.68 -6.07 13.81
N GLY A 195 -6.00 -7.27 14.30
CA GLY A 195 -7.36 -7.73 14.53
C GLY A 195 -8.11 -7.01 15.65
N SER A 196 -9.43 -6.93 15.53
CA SER A 196 -10.32 -6.86 16.70
C SER A 196 -10.49 -8.29 17.18
N GLY A 197 -10.41 -8.58 18.49
CA GLY A 197 -10.37 -9.93 19.08
C GLY A 197 -11.54 -10.90 18.81
N THR A 198 -12.27 -10.73 17.72
CA THR A 198 -13.21 -11.65 17.07
C THR A 198 -12.53 -12.65 16.13
N THR A 199 -11.26 -12.44 15.78
CA THR A 199 -10.46 -13.37 14.97
C THR A 199 -10.22 -14.69 15.68
N LYS A 200 -10.17 -15.78 14.91
CA LYS A 200 -9.82 -17.10 15.47
C LYS A 200 -8.34 -17.14 15.82
N ARG A 201 -8.03 -17.60 17.03
CA ARG A 201 -6.66 -17.83 17.51
C ARG A 201 -5.79 -18.62 16.52
N GLU A 202 -6.34 -19.66 15.90
CA GLU A 202 -5.61 -20.49 14.93
C GLU A 202 -5.19 -19.70 13.68
N GLU A 203 -6.08 -18.83 13.18
CA GLU A 203 -5.75 -17.97 12.03
C GLU A 203 -4.66 -16.96 12.40
N GLU A 204 -4.70 -16.40 13.62
CA GLU A 204 -3.64 -15.52 14.13
C GLU A 204 -2.30 -16.24 14.24
N GLU A 205 -2.28 -17.45 14.80
CA GLU A 205 -1.06 -18.29 14.92
C GLU A 205 -0.41 -18.56 13.55
N ASP A 206 -1.21 -18.80 12.51
CA ASP A 206 -0.67 -18.99 11.15
C ASP A 206 -0.11 -17.70 10.55
N TRP A 207 -0.74 -16.54 10.79
CA TRP A 207 -0.20 -15.26 10.36
C TRP A 207 1.07 -14.86 11.12
N VAL A 208 1.23 -15.25 12.39
CA VAL A 208 2.48 -15.05 13.15
C VAL A 208 3.62 -15.84 12.52
N LYS A 209 3.41 -17.10 12.14
CA LYS A 209 4.43 -17.90 11.43
C LYS A 209 4.83 -17.25 10.10
N ILE A 210 3.84 -16.76 9.35
CA ILE A 210 4.09 -16.06 8.08
C ILE A 210 4.90 -14.77 8.33
N TYR A 211 4.58 -14.02 9.40
CA TYR A 211 5.35 -12.84 9.78
C TYR A 211 6.82 -13.17 10.08
N GLU A 212 7.07 -14.22 10.87
CA GLU A 212 8.44 -14.68 11.17
C GLU A 212 9.19 -15.12 9.91
N GLU A 213 8.54 -15.84 9.00
CA GLU A 213 9.11 -16.24 7.72
C GLU A 213 9.48 -15.02 6.86
N LYS A 214 8.57 -14.04 6.73
CA LYS A 214 8.83 -12.81 5.98
C LYS A 214 9.96 -12.00 6.59
N LEU A 215 10.02 -11.93 7.93
CA LEU A 215 11.08 -11.23 8.64
C LEU A 215 12.44 -11.90 8.39
N ALA A 216 12.50 -13.23 8.40
CA ALA A 216 13.71 -13.98 8.07
C ALA A 216 14.17 -13.70 6.64
N ILE A 217 13.25 -13.72 5.67
CA ILE A 217 13.55 -13.40 4.25
C ILE A 217 14.10 -11.97 4.11
N TYR A 218 13.45 -10.99 4.76
CA TYR A 218 13.92 -9.61 4.77
C TYR A 218 15.34 -9.50 5.32
N ASN A 219 15.62 -10.14 6.45
CA ASN A 219 16.94 -10.11 7.08
C ASN A 219 18.03 -10.74 6.20
N GLU A 220 17.74 -11.84 5.50
CA GLU A 220 18.68 -12.45 4.55
C GLU A 220 18.95 -11.54 3.34
N LEU A 221 17.92 -10.86 2.83
CA LEU A 221 18.09 -9.90 1.73
C LEU A 221 18.88 -8.66 2.15
N VAL A 222 18.69 -8.16 3.38
CA VAL A 222 19.50 -7.08 3.95
C VAL A 222 20.97 -7.48 4.01
N LYS A 223 21.28 -8.66 4.57
CA LYS A 223 22.66 -9.17 4.64
C LYS A 223 23.28 -9.30 3.25
N ALA A 224 22.54 -9.84 2.29
CA ALA A 224 23.03 -10.00 0.91
C ALA A 224 23.33 -8.64 0.25
N ALA A 225 22.43 -7.66 0.39
CA ALA A 225 22.61 -6.32 -0.15
C ALA A 225 23.77 -5.56 0.55
N GLN A 226 23.98 -5.77 1.84
CA GLN A 226 25.12 -5.20 2.57
C GLN A 226 26.44 -5.84 2.13
N ALA A 227 26.47 -7.16 1.90
CA ALA A 227 27.66 -7.87 1.42
C ALA A 227 28.10 -7.43 0.02
N THR A 228 27.17 -6.98 -0.82
CA THR A 228 27.47 -6.45 -2.17
C THR A 228 27.66 -4.94 -2.21
N GLY A 229 27.48 -4.24 -1.08
CA GLY A 229 27.54 -2.78 -1.00
C GLY A 229 26.33 -2.06 -1.62
N GLU A 230 25.24 -2.77 -1.92
CA GLU A 230 23.98 -2.19 -2.41
C GLU A 230 23.20 -1.46 -1.31
N LEU A 231 23.40 -1.87 -0.05
CA LEU A 231 22.76 -1.27 1.12
C LEU A 231 23.78 -0.99 2.22
N TRP A 232 23.61 0.12 2.93
CA TRP A 232 24.51 0.48 4.03
C TRP A 232 24.30 -0.42 5.25
N THR A 233 25.33 -0.53 6.08
CA THR A 233 25.27 -1.19 7.38
C THR A 233 24.62 -0.29 8.42
N LEU A 234 23.85 -0.88 9.31
CA LEU A 234 23.36 -0.20 10.50
C LEU A 234 24.47 -0.35 11.54
N ASP A 235 25.06 0.76 11.97
CA ASP A 235 26.10 0.79 12.99
C ASP A 235 25.56 0.44 14.39
#